data_AF-A0A969T5Q2-F1
#
_entry.id   AF-A0A969T5Q2-F1
#
_cell.length_a   1.000
_cell.length_b   1.000
_cell.length_c   1.000
_cell.angle_alpha   90.00
_cell.angle_beta   90.00
_cell.angle_gamma   90.00
#
_symmetry.space_group_name_H-M   'P 1'
#
loop_
_entity.id
_entity.type
_entity.pdbx_description
1 polymer ?
#
loop_
_entity_poly.entity_id
_entity_poly.type
_entity_poly.pdbx_seq_one_letter_code
_entity_poly.pdbx_strand_id
1 'polypeptide(L)' 'VFGNTVNTASRVESNSEALKINISETTYNLVSGKFSFEEREPIEVKGLGFMKMFFVSK' A
#
# COMPACT_ATOMS: atom_id res chain seq x y z
N VAL A 1 -6.90 18.50 -1.29
CA VAL A 1 -5.60 18.08 -1.88
C VAL A 1 -5.93 17.31 -3.14
N PHE A 2 -5.35 17.65 -4.29
CA PHE A 2 -5.64 17.04 -5.59
C PHE A 2 -4.32 16.60 -6.24
N GLY A 3 -4.30 15.45 -6.91
CA GLY A 3 -3.10 14.96 -7.61
C GLY A 3 -2.99 13.44 -7.65
N ASN A 4 -2.07 12.93 -8.48
CA ASN A 4 -1.83 11.49 -8.67
C ASN A 4 -1.60 10.72 -7.37
N THR A 5 -0.99 11.36 -6.37
CA THR A 5 -0.77 10.78 -5.04
C THR A 5 -2.08 10.45 -4.32
N VAL A 6 -3.09 11.31 -4.44
CA VAL A 6 -4.41 11.10 -3.80
C VAL A 6 -5.17 9.98 -4.51
N ASN A 7 -5.09 9.93 -5.85
CA ASN A 7 -5.67 8.83 -6.63
C ASN A 7 -4.99 7.49 -6.32
N THR A 8 -3.68 7.50 -6.08
CA THR A 8 -2.94 6.30 -5.70
C THR A 8 -3.34 5.83 -4.30
N ALA A 9 -3.40 6.74 -3.32
CA ALA A 9 -3.82 6.42 -1.97
C ALA A 9 -5.25 5.85 -1.92
N SER A 10 -6.19 6.46 -2.64
CA SER A 10 -7.58 5.98 -2.73
C SER A 10 -7.67 4.57 -3.33
N ARG A 11 -6.82 4.24 -4.30
CA ARG A 11 -6.76 2.89 -4.89
C ARG A 11 -6.12 1.88 -3.96
N VAL A 12 -5.08 2.27 -3.20
CA VAL A 12 -4.47 1.42 -2.16
C VAL A 12 -5.48 1.11 -1.05
N GLU A 13 -6.26 2.12 -0.62
CA GLU A 13 -7.33 1.97 0.37
C GLU A 13 -8.47 1.08 -0.14
N SER A 14 -8.91 1.27 -1.39
CA SER A 14 -9.96 0.46 -2.01
C SER A 14 -9.61 -1.04 -2.10
N ASN A 15 -8.31 -1.37 -2.09
CA ASN A 15 -7.80 -2.74 -2.09
C ASN A 15 -7.33 -3.21 -0.70
N SER A 16 -7.58 -2.41 0.34
CA SER A 16 -7.29 -2.79 1.73
C SER A 16 -8.45 -3.61 2.31
N GLU A 17 -8.11 -4.54 3.20
CA GLU A 17 -9.10 -5.19 4.04
C GLU A 17 -9.45 -4.29 5.23
N ALA A 18 -10.70 -4.41 5.70
CA ALA A 18 -11.16 -3.72 6.89
C ALA A 18 -10.29 -4.12 8.10
N LEU A 19 -9.96 -3.13 8.95
CA LEU A 19 -9.12 -3.29 10.15
C LEU A 19 -7.64 -3.65 9.88
N LYS A 20 -7.17 -3.61 8.63
CA LYS A 20 -5.74 -3.72 8.31
C LYS A 20 -5.19 -2.39 7.81
N ILE A 21 -3.91 -2.12 8.11
CA ILE A 21 -3.19 -0.94 7.61
C ILE A 21 -2.41 -1.36 6.37
N ASN A 22 -2.89 -0.93 5.21
CA ASN A 22 -2.20 -1.17 3.94
C ASN A 22 -1.20 -0.04 3.65
N ILE A 23 0.02 -0.41 3.29
CA ILE A 23 1.09 0.53 2.96
C ILE A 23 1.71 0.20 1.61
N SER A 24 2.16 1.23 0.90
CA SER A 24 2.91 1.08 -0.35
C SER A 24 4.38 0.70 -0.08
N GLU A 25 5.05 0.16 -1.09
CA GLU A 25 6.48 -0.17 -1.04
C GLU A 25 7.36 1.00 -0.57
N THR A 26 7.06 2.23 -1.00
CA THR A 26 7.82 3.42 -0.58
C THR A 26 7.71 3.65 0.91
N THR A 27 6.52 3.46 1.48
CA THR A 27 6.28 3.55 2.92
C THR A 27 6.96 2.39 3.64
N TYR A 28 6.85 1.16 3.13
CA TYR A 28 7.52 -0.03 3.68
C TYR A 28 9.03 0.20 3.83
N ASN A 29 9.71 0.71 2.80
CA ASN A 29 11.15 0.99 2.87
C ASN A 29 11.53 2.01 3.95
N LEU A 30 10.61 2.90 4.34
CA LEU A 30 10.83 3.88 5.42
C LEU A 30 10.60 3.30 6.82
N VAL A 31 9.76 2.26 6.95
CA VAL A 31 9.32 1.70 8.24
C VAL A 31 9.70 0.24 8.46
N SER A 32 10.40 -0.40 7.52
CA SER A 32 10.76 -1.84 7.51
C SER A 32 11.48 -2.34 8.77
N GLY A 33 12.11 -1.44 9.54
CA GLY A 33 12.79 -1.75 10.80
C GLY A 33 12.00 -1.47 12.08
N LYS A 34 10.73 -1.02 12.00
CA LYS A 34 9.93 -0.60 13.17
C LYS A 34 8.70 -1.45 13.45
N PHE A 35 8.20 -2.17 12.45
CA PHE A 35 6.99 -2.99 12.55
C PHE A 35 7.17 -4.30 11.79
N SER A 36 6.26 -5.26 12.00
CA SER A 36 6.17 -6.46 11.17
C SER A 36 5.34 -6.14 9.93
N PHE A 37 5.64 -6.79 8.80
CA PHE A 37 4.89 -6.57 7.56
C PHE A 37 4.59 -7.90 6.88
N GLU A 38 3.43 -7.97 6.26
CA GLU A 38 3.00 -9.09 5.42
C GLU A 38 3.00 -8.61 3.97
N GLU A 39 3.89 -9.18 3.15
CA GLU A 39 3.95 -8.88 1.71
C GLU A 39 2.72 -9.46 1.03
N ARG A 40 2.05 -8.64 0.22
CA ARG A 40 0.92 -9.07 -0.60
C ARG A 40 1.37 -9.29 -2.03
N GLU A 41 0.62 -10.13 -2.74
CA GLU A 41 0.75 -10.23 -4.19
C GLU A 41 0.58 -8.83 -4.83
N PRO A 42 1.46 -8.46 -5.78
CA PRO A 42 1.38 -7.17 -6.45
C PRO A 42 0.05 -7.05 -7.20
N ILE A 43 -0.70 -5.99 -6.88
CA ILE A 43 -2.01 -5.75 -7.48
C ILE A 43 -1.83 -4.88 -8.72
N GLU A 44 -2.48 -5.26 -9.82
CA GLU A 44 -2.49 -4.43 -11.02
C GLU A 44 -3.40 -3.22 -10.81
N VAL A 45 -2.79 -2.03 -10.81
CA VAL A 45 -3.51 -0.76 -10.69
C VAL A 45 -3.63 -0.15 -12.08
N LYS A 46 -4.86 -0.06 -12.58
CA LYS A 46 -5.16 0.49 -13.92
C LYS A 46 -4.52 1.86 -14.16
N GLY A 47 -3.52 1.93 -15.04
CA GLY A 47 -2.80 3.16 -15.39
C GLY A 47 -1.56 3.48 -14.54
N LEU A 48 -1.24 2.67 -13.53
CA LEU A 48 -0.02 2.75 -12.73
C LEU A 48 0.83 1.47 -12.82
N GLY A 49 0.28 0.38 -13.35
CA GLY A 49 0.94 -0.91 -13.45
C GLY A 49 0.83 -1.72 -12.17
N PHE A 50 1.71 -2.70 -11.99
CA PHE A 50 1.74 -3.53 -10.80
C PHE A 50 2.29 -2.73 -9.61
N MET A 51 1.52 -2.68 -8.54
CA MET A 51 1.90 -2.01 -7.31
C MET A 51 2.04 -3.02 -6.19
N LYS A 52 3.23 -3.07 -5.58
CA LYS A 52 3.46 -3.83 -4.36
C LYS A 52 2.84 -3.13 -3.16
N MET A 53 2.15 -3.92 -2.36
CA MET A 53 1.46 -3.46 -1.16
C MET A 53 1.78 -4.40 -0.01
N PHE A 54 1.81 -3.84 1.21
CA PHE A 54 2.17 -4.57 2.42
C PHE A 54 1.13 -4.26 3.49
N PHE A 55 0.75 -5.27 4.27
CA PHE A 55 0.00 -5.04 5.50
C PHE A 55 0.93 -4.88 6.68
N VAL A 56 0.67 -3.89 7.51
CA VAL A 56 1.35 -3.77 8.81
C VAL A 56 0.75 -4.78 9.77
N SER A 57 1.60 -5.64 10.32
CA SER A 57 1.30 -6.57 11.42
C SER A 57 2.10 -6.18 12.66
N LYS A 58 1.68 -6.65 13.83
CA LYS A 58 2.21 -6.22 15.13
C LYS A 58 3.65 -6.68 15.37
#